data_AF-A0A3D2A8A4-F1
#
_entry.id   AF-A0A3D2A8A4-F1
#
_cell.length_a   1.000
_cell.length_b   1.000
_cell.length_c   1.000
_cell.angle_alpha   90.00
_cell.angle_beta   90.00
_cell.angle_gamma   90.00
#
_symmetry.space_group_name_H-M   'P 1'
#
loop_
_entity.id
_entity.type
_entity.pdbx_description
1 polymer ?
#
loop_
_entity_poly.entity_id
_entity_poly.type
_entity_poly.pdbx_seq_one_letter_code
_entity_poly.pdbx_strand_id
1 'polypeptide(L)'
;AKLAGYLCNPSSNDYSVERLCAEYAVEAGGEFEEEIYKNTALLTGVCDTLENRLGESGQARVLTDIELPLSTVLADMEKTGFLVNAEGLKSLGEELLERSNEIKKEIYEIAGTEFNVNSPKQLGEILFEKLNIPSGKKTKNGYSTSADILDGLRYDYPIVDKVLSYRQLTKLKSTYCDGLLSAVSEDGRIHTTFNQTEARTGRISSLEPNLQNIPVRTDEGKKLREFFIARDGYTLCDADYSQIELRVLASIADDKNMIAAFNSGVDIHTATASEVFGIPVDMVLPIMRSRAKAVNFGIVYGIGAFSLGKDIGVSRKEAQMYIDNYLKTYNGVARYMDNVIMHAKENGFVTTYFGRRRYLPELSSSNHMVRSFGERVARNAPIQGTAADIIKIAMVNVYNRLKSDYPDSKLILQIHDELIVECPEKDKDAVCRLLEEEMQNAADLKVTLSVDAHSGKNWLEAKG
;
A
#
# COMPACT_ATOMS: atom_id res chain seq x y z
N ALA A 1 22.94 -10.79 5.24
CA ALA A 1 22.11 -12.01 5.38
C ALA A 1 20.61 -11.75 5.19
N LYS A 2 19.88 -11.13 6.12
CA LYS A 2 18.40 -11.01 6.09
C LYS A 2 17.82 -10.47 4.76
N LEU A 3 18.29 -9.30 4.30
CA LEU A 3 17.82 -8.70 3.04
C LEU A 3 18.14 -9.58 1.81
N ALA A 4 19.33 -10.18 1.79
CA ALA A 4 19.72 -11.09 0.71
C ALA A 4 18.86 -12.38 0.72
N GLY A 5 18.61 -12.95 1.90
CA GLY A 5 17.71 -14.09 2.08
C GLY A 5 16.29 -13.79 1.61
N TYR A 6 15.78 -12.60 1.91
CA TYR A 6 14.49 -12.13 1.42
C TYR A 6 14.42 -12.04 -0.11
N LEU A 7 15.47 -11.54 -0.78
CA LEU A 7 15.52 -11.50 -2.25
C LEU A 7 15.63 -12.91 -2.88
N CYS A 8 16.33 -13.84 -2.23
CA CYS A 8 16.39 -15.24 -2.67
C CYS A 8 15.03 -15.94 -2.52
N ASN A 9 14.32 -15.71 -1.41
CA ASN A 9 13.03 -16.33 -1.14
C ASN A 9 12.10 -15.39 -0.34
N PRO A 10 11.36 -14.49 -1.02
CA PRO A 10 10.50 -13.51 -0.35
C PRO A 10 9.24 -14.13 0.29
N SER A 11 9.07 -15.46 0.18
CA SER A 11 7.96 -16.18 0.79
C SER A 11 8.34 -16.84 2.12
N SER A 12 9.61 -16.78 2.53
CA SER A 12 10.04 -17.27 3.84
C SER A 12 9.44 -16.41 4.96
N ASN A 13 9.16 -17.06 6.08
CA ASN A 13 8.68 -16.42 7.31
C ASN A 13 9.81 -16.13 8.31
N ASP A 14 11.02 -16.63 8.05
CA ASP A 14 12.20 -16.43 8.88
C ASP A 14 13.46 -16.27 8.02
N TYR A 15 14.30 -15.31 8.41
CA TYR A 15 15.57 -14.97 7.78
C TYR A 15 16.71 -14.86 8.82
N SER A 16 16.55 -15.52 9.97
CA SER A 16 17.61 -15.69 10.96
C SER A 16 18.85 -16.34 10.33
N VAL A 17 20.03 -16.02 10.86
CA VAL A 17 21.30 -16.53 10.31
C VAL A 17 21.32 -18.05 10.39
N GLU A 18 20.82 -18.60 11.48
CA GLU A 18 20.71 -20.03 11.74
C GLU A 18 19.81 -20.72 10.71
N ARG A 19 18.63 -20.14 10.44
CA ARG A 19 17.70 -20.67 9.44
C ARG A 19 18.30 -20.64 8.05
N LEU A 20 18.93 -19.52 7.68
CA LEU A 20 19.58 -19.37 6.37
C LEU A 20 20.76 -20.33 6.23
N CYS A 21 21.59 -20.51 7.26
CA CYS A 21 22.68 -21.49 7.22
C CYS A 21 22.16 -22.92 7.02
N ALA A 22 21.07 -23.29 7.72
CA ALA A 22 20.44 -24.58 7.54
C ALA A 22 19.84 -24.76 6.13
N GLU A 23 19.19 -23.73 5.57
CA GLU A 23 18.58 -23.76 4.24
C GLU A 23 19.63 -23.87 3.12
N TYR A 24 20.75 -23.18 3.27
CA TYR A 24 21.82 -23.13 2.27
C TYR A 24 23.03 -24.03 2.57
N ALA A 25 22.90 -24.91 3.56
CA ALA A 25 23.94 -25.86 3.99
C ALA A 25 25.31 -25.20 4.28
N VAL A 26 25.29 -24.07 4.99
CA VAL A 26 26.50 -23.35 5.43
C VAL A 26 26.91 -23.86 6.81
N GLU A 27 28.15 -24.32 6.93
CA GLU A 27 28.72 -24.83 8.17
C GLU A 27 29.74 -23.86 8.75
N ALA A 28 29.82 -23.79 10.08
CA ALA A 28 30.86 -23.05 10.76
C ALA A 28 32.13 -23.89 10.70
N GLY A 29 33.10 -23.50 9.88
CA GLY A 29 34.36 -24.24 9.81
C GLY A 29 35.11 -24.19 11.15
N GLY A 30 35.34 -25.34 11.77
CA GLY A 30 36.10 -25.48 13.02
C GLY A 30 35.25 -25.65 14.29
N GLU A 31 35.93 -25.88 15.42
CA GLU A 31 35.31 -25.90 16.75
C GLU A 31 35.36 -24.50 17.36
N PHE A 32 34.25 -24.03 17.90
CA PHE A 32 34.12 -22.71 18.53
C PHE A 32 33.77 -22.88 20.00
N GLU A 33 34.53 -22.26 20.89
CA GLU A 33 34.28 -22.29 22.34
C GLU A 33 33.06 -21.46 22.73
N GLU A 34 32.79 -20.37 22.01
CA GLU A 34 31.63 -19.49 22.25
C GLU A 34 30.71 -19.40 21.02
N GLU A 35 29.41 -19.31 21.28
CA GLU A 35 28.36 -19.24 20.26
C GLU A 35 28.47 -17.99 19.38
N ILE A 36 28.96 -16.87 19.92
CA ILE A 36 29.12 -15.62 19.16
C ILE A 36 30.16 -15.75 18.04
N TYR A 37 31.26 -16.48 18.28
CA TYR A 37 32.30 -16.71 17.26
C TYR A 37 31.77 -17.64 16.16
N LYS A 38 31.03 -18.68 16.55
CA LYS A 38 30.36 -19.58 15.61
C LYS A 38 29.38 -18.81 14.71
N ASN A 39 28.52 -17.97 15.30
CA ASN A 39 27.54 -17.19 14.57
C ASN A 39 28.20 -16.15 13.64
N THR A 40 29.32 -15.57 14.05
CA THR A 40 30.11 -14.65 13.21
C THR A 40 30.73 -15.38 12.01
N ALA A 41 31.27 -16.59 12.21
CA ALA A 41 31.81 -17.41 11.14
C ALA A 41 30.72 -17.84 10.13
N LEU A 42 29.57 -18.26 10.65
CA LEU A 42 28.38 -18.62 9.84
C LEU A 42 27.87 -17.44 9.02
N LEU A 43 27.85 -16.23 9.61
CA LEU A 43 27.35 -15.03 8.94
C LEU A 43 28.13 -14.72 7.65
N THR A 44 29.46 -14.90 7.66
CA THR A 44 30.28 -14.64 6.47
C THR A 44 29.95 -15.66 5.37
N GLY A 45 29.98 -16.95 5.70
CA GLY A 45 29.69 -18.01 4.73
C GLY A 45 28.29 -17.95 4.13
N VAL A 46 27.28 -17.56 4.94
CA VAL A 46 25.90 -17.40 4.43
C VAL A 46 25.75 -16.15 3.58
N CYS A 47 26.45 -15.05 3.89
CA CYS A 47 26.45 -13.87 3.03
C CYS A 47 27.06 -14.18 1.65
N ASP A 48 28.24 -14.81 1.60
CA ASP A 48 28.88 -15.21 0.33
C ASP A 48 27.97 -16.13 -0.50
N THR A 49 27.34 -17.10 0.16
CA THR A 49 26.41 -18.03 -0.50
C THR A 49 25.19 -17.30 -1.07
N LEU A 50 24.58 -16.40 -0.30
CA LEU A 50 23.43 -15.62 -0.75
C LEU A 50 23.79 -14.63 -1.87
N GLU A 51 24.95 -13.98 -1.80
CA GLU A 51 25.42 -13.07 -2.84
C GLU A 51 25.65 -13.80 -4.17
N ASN A 52 26.26 -14.99 -4.13
CA ASN A 52 26.41 -15.83 -5.32
C ASN A 52 25.04 -16.21 -5.92
N ARG A 53 24.06 -16.60 -5.09
CA ARG A 53 22.68 -16.89 -5.54
C ARG A 53 21.99 -15.68 -6.16
N LEU A 54 22.21 -14.49 -5.61
CA LEU A 54 21.67 -13.25 -6.18
C LEU A 54 22.37 -12.89 -7.49
N GLY A 55 23.65 -13.18 -7.64
CA GLY A 55 24.37 -13.10 -8.91
C GLY A 55 23.78 -14.02 -9.97
N GLU A 56 23.60 -15.30 -9.67
CA GLU A 56 22.98 -16.31 -10.55
C GLU A 56 21.55 -15.93 -10.97
N SER A 57 20.79 -15.32 -10.06
CA SER A 57 19.41 -14.89 -10.33
C SER A 57 19.30 -13.47 -10.91
N GLY A 58 20.41 -12.76 -11.11
CA GLY A 58 20.41 -11.38 -11.63
C GLY A 58 19.81 -10.34 -10.68
N GLN A 59 19.71 -10.66 -9.38
CA GLN A 59 19.12 -9.81 -8.35
C GLN A 59 20.16 -9.05 -7.51
N ALA A 60 21.45 -9.24 -7.77
CA ALA A 60 22.54 -8.62 -7.00
C ALA A 60 22.39 -7.10 -6.89
N ARG A 61 22.04 -6.42 -7.98
CA ARG A 61 21.83 -4.96 -8.00
C ARG A 61 20.63 -4.51 -7.16
N VAL A 62 19.58 -5.33 -7.03
CA VAL A 62 18.46 -5.01 -6.13
C VAL A 62 18.93 -4.97 -4.68
N LEU A 63 19.86 -5.84 -4.30
CA LEU A 63 20.45 -5.81 -2.96
C LEU A 63 21.34 -4.58 -2.78
N THR A 64 22.31 -4.37 -3.68
CA THR A 64 23.38 -3.37 -3.50
C THR A 64 22.91 -1.95 -3.75
N ASP A 65 22.03 -1.75 -4.73
CA ASP A 65 21.66 -0.42 -5.21
C ASP A 65 20.33 0.06 -4.59
N ILE A 66 19.51 -0.86 -4.04
CA ILE A 66 18.19 -0.54 -3.48
C ILE A 66 18.09 -0.93 -1.99
N GLU A 67 18.14 -2.23 -1.66
CA GLU A 67 17.78 -2.68 -0.30
C GLU A 67 18.80 -2.28 0.78
N LEU A 68 20.11 -2.40 0.50
CA LEU A 68 21.14 -2.04 1.46
C LEU A 68 21.21 -0.53 1.72
N PRO A 69 21.26 0.36 0.70
CA PRO A 69 21.23 1.80 0.95
C PRO A 69 19.97 2.24 1.70
N LEU A 70 18.82 1.70 1.31
CA LEU A 70 17.54 2.00 1.96
C LEU A 70 17.55 1.64 3.45
N SER A 71 18.19 0.55 3.86
CA SER A 71 18.23 0.17 5.29
C SER A 71 18.82 1.28 6.18
N THR A 72 19.76 2.06 5.65
CA THR A 72 20.33 3.22 6.37
C THR A 72 19.34 4.37 6.45
N VAL A 73 18.58 4.61 5.38
CA VAL A 73 17.53 5.64 5.34
C VAL A 73 16.43 5.31 6.35
N LEU A 74 15.96 4.06 6.36
CA LEU A 74 14.93 3.61 7.29
C LEU A 74 15.40 3.76 8.74
N ALA A 75 16.63 3.36 9.06
CA ALA A 75 17.17 3.55 10.41
C ALA A 75 17.20 5.02 10.86
N ASP A 76 17.51 5.97 9.95
CA ASP A 76 17.46 7.41 10.26
C ASP A 76 16.01 7.91 10.46
N MET A 77 15.07 7.43 9.65
CA MET A 77 13.65 7.74 9.78
C MET A 77 13.07 7.22 11.10
N GLU A 78 13.34 5.95 11.45
CA GLU A 78 12.91 5.34 12.71
C GLU A 78 13.44 6.12 13.91
N LYS A 79 14.73 6.50 13.88
CA LYS A 79 15.34 7.32 14.93
C LYS A 79 14.75 8.73 15.00
N THR A 80 14.38 9.31 13.87
CA THR A 80 13.84 10.67 13.80
C THR A 80 12.40 10.74 14.30
N GLY A 81 11.56 9.76 13.95
CA GLY A 81 10.15 9.70 14.32
C GLY A 81 9.31 10.85 13.75
N PHE A 82 8.01 10.83 14.03
CA PHE A 82 7.06 11.87 13.63
C PHE A 82 6.46 12.54 14.87
N LEU A 83 6.59 13.85 14.99
CA LEU A 83 5.98 14.63 16.07
C LEU A 83 4.45 14.60 16.01
N VAL A 84 3.82 14.38 17.16
CA VAL A 84 2.37 14.25 17.28
C VAL A 84 1.81 15.16 18.37
N ASN A 85 0.71 15.84 18.06
CA ASN A 85 -0.10 16.57 19.03
C ASN A 85 -0.92 15.58 19.90
N ALA A 86 -0.31 15.08 20.97
CA ALA A 86 -0.93 14.11 21.88
C ALA A 86 -2.19 14.66 22.59
N GLU A 87 -2.19 15.93 22.99
CA GLU A 87 -3.37 16.54 23.63
C GLU A 87 -4.56 16.58 22.66
N GLY A 88 -4.31 16.98 21.41
CA GLY A 88 -5.32 16.99 20.36
C GLY A 88 -5.88 15.59 20.07
N LEU A 89 -5.02 14.57 19.97
CA LEU A 89 -5.47 13.18 19.79
C LEU A 89 -6.35 12.69 20.95
N LYS A 90 -6.01 13.08 22.19
CA LYS A 90 -6.81 12.73 23.36
C LYS A 90 -8.19 13.37 23.30
N SER A 91 -8.27 14.67 23.00
CA SER A 91 -9.55 15.38 22.83
C SER A 91 -10.40 14.78 21.71
N LEU A 92 -9.80 14.44 20.57
CA LEU A 92 -10.52 13.73 19.50
C LEU A 92 -11.05 12.36 19.98
N GLY A 93 -10.25 11.61 20.74
CA GLY A 93 -10.65 10.33 21.29
C GLY A 93 -11.87 10.43 22.24
N GLU A 94 -11.96 11.52 23.00
CA GLU A 94 -13.09 11.84 23.88
C GLU A 94 -14.35 12.20 23.06
N GLU A 95 -14.23 13.05 22.03
CA GLU A 95 -15.33 13.39 21.11
C GLU A 95 -15.89 12.14 20.40
N LEU A 96 -15.00 11.31 19.85
CA LEU A 96 -15.39 10.08 19.16
C LEU A 96 -16.10 9.11 20.11
N LEU A 97 -15.68 9.05 21.37
CA LEU A 97 -16.33 8.22 22.39
C LEU A 97 -17.75 8.70 22.68
N GLU A 98 -17.93 10.01 22.90
CA GLU A 98 -19.23 10.61 23.15
C GLU A 98 -20.21 10.33 22.00
N ARG A 99 -19.81 10.66 20.76
CA ARG A 99 -20.61 10.39 19.55
C ARG A 99 -20.91 8.91 19.38
N SER A 100 -19.93 8.03 19.64
CA SER A 100 -20.16 6.58 19.55
C SER A 100 -21.20 6.10 20.58
N ASN A 101 -21.23 6.68 21.77
CA ASN A 101 -22.21 6.33 22.81
C ASN A 101 -23.61 6.82 22.45
N GLU A 102 -23.76 7.97 21.81
CA GLU A 102 -25.04 8.45 21.29
C GLU A 102 -25.61 7.51 20.23
N ILE A 103 -24.81 7.19 19.20
CA ILE A 103 -25.24 6.26 18.14
C ILE A 103 -25.56 4.88 18.73
N LYS A 104 -24.80 4.43 19.73
CA LYS A 104 -25.06 3.16 20.42
C LYS A 104 -26.42 3.13 21.11
N LYS A 105 -26.85 4.23 21.74
CA LYS A 105 -28.19 4.34 22.34
C LYS A 105 -29.27 4.22 21.27
N GLU A 106 -29.12 4.91 20.15
CA GLU A 106 -30.06 4.82 19.03
C GLU A 106 -30.13 3.40 18.44
N ILE A 107 -29.00 2.70 18.35
CA ILE A 107 -28.96 1.28 17.93
C ILE A 107 -29.76 0.43 18.90
N TYR A 108 -29.62 0.64 20.21
CA TYR A 108 -30.36 -0.10 21.24
C TYR A 108 -31.86 0.18 21.19
N GLU A 109 -32.26 1.41 20.95
CA GLU A 109 -33.65 1.81 20.78
C GLU A 109 -34.29 1.10 19.58
N ILE A 110 -33.63 1.10 18.41
CA ILE A 110 -34.15 0.42 17.21
C ILE A 110 -34.14 -1.11 17.41
N ALA A 111 -33.11 -1.65 18.05
CA ALA A 111 -33.01 -3.09 18.33
C ALA A 111 -33.98 -3.55 19.43
N GLY A 112 -34.48 -2.64 20.27
CA GLY A 112 -35.30 -2.92 21.44
C GLY A 112 -34.60 -3.80 22.49
N THR A 113 -33.27 -3.80 22.53
CA THR A 113 -32.45 -4.51 23.53
C THR A 113 -31.01 -4.02 23.47
N GLU A 114 -30.32 -4.10 24.60
CA GLU A 114 -28.87 -3.90 24.63
C GLU A 114 -28.13 -5.16 24.19
N PHE A 115 -27.00 -4.97 23.52
CA PHE A 115 -26.10 -6.04 23.07
C PHE A 115 -24.73 -5.47 22.69
N ASN A 116 -23.73 -6.31 22.50
CA ASN A 116 -22.44 -5.88 21.99
C ASN A 116 -22.50 -5.66 20.46
N VAL A 117 -22.63 -4.41 20.04
CA VAL A 117 -22.66 -3.97 18.63
C VAL A 117 -21.40 -4.40 17.83
N ASN A 118 -20.26 -4.55 18.52
CA ASN A 118 -19.01 -4.99 17.91
C ASN A 118 -18.92 -6.52 17.79
N SER A 119 -19.79 -7.30 18.43
CA SER A 119 -19.83 -8.75 18.29
C SER A 119 -20.57 -9.14 17.01
N PRO A 120 -19.91 -9.73 16.00
CA PRO A 120 -20.56 -10.11 14.75
C PRO A 120 -21.72 -11.09 14.97
N LYS A 121 -21.59 -11.97 15.98
CA LYS A 121 -22.61 -12.95 16.34
C LYS A 121 -23.87 -12.28 16.88
N GLN A 122 -23.73 -11.46 17.93
CA GLN A 122 -24.88 -10.80 18.55
C GLN A 122 -25.55 -9.83 17.57
N LEU A 123 -24.76 -9.05 16.83
CA LEU A 123 -25.29 -8.16 15.80
C LEU A 123 -26.04 -8.95 14.71
N GLY A 124 -25.50 -10.08 14.26
CA GLY A 124 -26.15 -10.93 13.27
C GLY A 124 -27.50 -11.47 13.74
N GLU A 125 -27.58 -11.92 14.99
CA GLU A 125 -28.84 -12.38 15.61
C GLU A 125 -29.87 -11.23 15.67
N ILE A 126 -29.46 -10.03 16.05
CA ILE A 126 -30.35 -8.85 16.09
C ILE A 126 -30.83 -8.46 14.70
N LEU A 127 -29.93 -8.26 13.74
CA LEU A 127 -30.28 -7.77 12.41
C LEU A 127 -31.12 -8.79 11.63
N PHE A 128 -30.70 -10.06 11.61
CA PHE A 128 -31.25 -11.04 10.68
C PHE A 128 -32.30 -11.96 11.28
N GLU A 129 -32.29 -12.19 12.61
CA GLU A 129 -33.30 -13.03 13.26
C GLU A 129 -34.38 -12.17 13.94
N LYS A 130 -33.99 -11.20 14.78
CA LYS A 130 -34.96 -10.35 15.51
C LYS A 130 -35.65 -9.33 14.61
N LEU A 131 -34.88 -8.59 13.81
CA LEU A 131 -35.40 -7.54 12.91
C LEU A 131 -35.76 -8.06 11.51
N ASN A 132 -35.45 -9.33 11.23
CA ASN A 132 -35.81 -10.03 9.99
C ASN A 132 -35.33 -9.32 8.71
N ILE A 133 -34.12 -8.74 8.74
CA ILE A 133 -33.50 -8.06 7.59
C ILE A 133 -33.06 -9.11 6.53
N PRO A 134 -33.41 -8.93 5.25
CA PRO A 134 -33.20 -9.94 4.19
C PRO A 134 -31.78 -9.86 3.59
N SER A 135 -30.77 -10.36 4.30
CA SER A 135 -29.42 -10.58 3.70
C SER A 135 -28.48 -11.52 4.47
N GLY A 136 -28.98 -12.19 5.51
CA GLY A 136 -28.17 -13.05 6.36
C GLY A 136 -27.69 -14.34 5.65
N LYS A 137 -26.57 -14.29 4.91
CA LYS A 137 -25.88 -15.53 4.50
C LYS A 137 -25.21 -16.14 5.72
N LYS A 138 -25.85 -17.17 6.30
CA LYS A 138 -25.34 -17.89 7.48
C LYS A 138 -24.10 -18.69 7.08
N THR A 139 -23.00 -18.43 7.77
CA THR A 139 -21.74 -19.19 7.67
C THR A 139 -21.63 -20.18 8.84
N LYS A 140 -20.58 -21.00 8.86
CA LYS A 140 -20.28 -21.87 10.01
C LYS A 140 -20.15 -21.10 11.34
N ASN A 141 -19.81 -19.81 11.28
CA ASN A 141 -19.57 -18.96 12.45
C ASN A 141 -20.73 -17.98 12.75
N GLY A 142 -21.88 -18.14 12.09
CA GLY A 142 -23.02 -17.22 12.19
C GLY A 142 -23.18 -16.32 10.95
N TYR A 143 -23.99 -15.27 11.06
CA TYR A 143 -24.18 -14.33 9.96
C TYR A 143 -22.96 -13.44 9.77
N SER A 144 -22.56 -13.23 8.51
CA SER A 144 -21.54 -12.23 8.22
C SER A 144 -22.15 -10.82 8.35
N THR A 145 -21.51 -9.98 9.16
CA THR A 145 -21.86 -8.57 9.33
C THR A 145 -20.73 -7.67 8.82
N SER A 146 -19.99 -8.09 7.80
CA SER A 146 -18.93 -7.26 7.19
C SER A 146 -19.50 -5.96 6.61
N ALA A 147 -18.66 -4.92 6.52
CA ALA A 147 -19.05 -3.63 5.94
C ALA A 147 -19.68 -3.82 4.55
N ASP A 148 -19.06 -4.62 3.67
CA ASP A 148 -19.56 -4.89 2.31
C ASP A 148 -20.98 -5.47 2.26
N ILE A 149 -21.39 -6.26 3.25
CA ILE A 149 -22.74 -6.84 3.31
C ILE A 149 -23.74 -5.81 3.84
N LEU A 150 -23.33 -5.07 4.86
CA LEU A 150 -24.16 -4.07 5.51
C LEU A 150 -24.36 -2.81 4.65
N ASP A 151 -23.39 -2.42 3.84
CA ASP A 151 -23.44 -1.20 3.03
C ASP A 151 -24.57 -1.25 1.99
N GLY A 152 -24.87 -2.43 1.45
CA GLY A 152 -26.02 -2.64 0.55
C GLY A 152 -27.39 -2.54 1.24
N LEU A 153 -27.44 -2.58 2.57
CA LEU A 153 -28.68 -2.54 3.36
C LEU A 153 -28.93 -1.17 4.01
N ARG A 154 -27.92 -0.30 4.04
CA ARG A 154 -27.95 0.93 4.85
C ARG A 154 -29.09 1.88 4.47
N TYR A 155 -29.49 1.88 3.20
CA TYR A 155 -30.54 2.76 2.67
C TYR A 155 -31.94 2.27 3.04
N ASP A 156 -32.12 0.95 3.18
CA ASP A 156 -33.40 0.34 3.51
C ASP A 156 -33.58 0.19 5.03
N TYR A 157 -32.48 0.09 5.78
CA TYR A 157 -32.49 -0.24 7.20
C TYR A 157 -31.65 0.75 8.02
N PRO A 158 -32.27 1.75 8.68
CA PRO A 158 -31.56 2.79 9.45
C PRO A 158 -30.61 2.27 10.53
N ILE A 159 -30.95 1.13 11.18
CA ILE A 159 -30.05 0.50 12.17
C ILE A 159 -28.71 0.11 11.56
N VAL A 160 -28.68 -0.27 10.28
CA VAL A 160 -27.45 -0.72 9.61
C VAL A 160 -26.50 0.45 9.38
N ASP A 161 -27.03 1.59 8.94
CA ASP A 161 -26.25 2.83 8.77
C ASP A 161 -25.62 3.29 10.11
N LYS A 162 -26.40 3.23 11.19
CA LYS A 162 -25.92 3.53 12.55
C LYS A 162 -24.85 2.56 13.01
N VAL A 163 -25.01 1.26 12.77
CA VAL A 163 -24.00 0.24 13.12
C VAL A 163 -22.70 0.45 12.37
N LEU A 164 -22.75 0.78 11.07
CA LEU A 164 -21.56 1.10 10.27
C LEU A 164 -20.85 2.33 10.84
N SER A 165 -21.60 3.39 11.14
CA SER A 165 -21.08 4.62 11.75
C SER A 165 -20.45 4.35 13.13
N TYR A 166 -21.12 3.60 14.00
CA TYR A 166 -20.60 3.21 15.31
C TYR A 166 -19.28 2.44 15.21
N ARG A 167 -19.19 1.46 14.31
CA ARG A 167 -17.96 0.69 14.09
C ARG A 167 -16.82 1.55 13.55
N GLN A 168 -17.12 2.50 12.67
CA GLN A 168 -16.13 3.45 12.20
C GLN A 168 -15.58 4.31 13.35
N LEU A 169 -16.46 4.94 14.15
CA LEU A 169 -16.04 5.81 15.26
C LEU A 169 -15.26 5.03 16.33
N THR A 170 -15.75 3.85 16.73
CA THR A 170 -15.06 3.02 17.72
C THR A 170 -13.71 2.51 17.23
N LYS A 171 -13.56 2.22 15.94
CA LYS A 171 -12.26 1.89 15.34
C LYS A 171 -11.34 3.12 15.31
N LEU A 172 -11.84 4.30 14.92
CA LEU A 172 -11.08 5.55 14.93
C LEU A 172 -10.54 5.87 16.32
N LYS A 173 -11.37 5.74 17.35
CA LYS A 173 -10.95 5.92 18.74
C LYS A 173 -9.92 4.87 19.17
N SER A 174 -10.28 3.58 19.10
CA SER A 174 -9.46 2.52 19.70
C SER A 174 -8.16 2.26 18.93
N THR A 175 -8.25 2.07 17.61
CA THR A 175 -7.09 1.69 16.80
C THR A 175 -6.16 2.87 16.58
N TYR A 176 -6.72 4.06 16.37
CA TYR A 176 -5.92 5.22 15.98
C TYR A 176 -5.71 6.18 17.14
N CYS A 177 -6.73 6.72 17.80
CA CYS A 177 -6.48 7.67 18.90
C CYS A 177 -5.73 7.00 20.06
N ASP A 178 -6.30 5.95 20.66
CA ASP A 178 -5.69 5.26 21.80
C ASP A 178 -4.38 4.57 21.39
N GLY A 179 -4.38 3.91 20.23
CA GLY A 179 -3.20 3.21 19.71
C GLY A 179 -2.02 4.14 19.38
N LEU A 180 -2.26 5.28 18.73
CA LEU A 180 -1.21 6.26 18.45
C LEU A 180 -0.73 6.93 19.74
N LEU A 181 -1.63 7.30 20.65
CA LEU A 181 -1.27 7.86 21.96
C LEU A 181 -0.35 6.93 22.75
N SER A 182 -0.64 5.62 22.76
CA SER A 182 0.21 4.63 23.43
C SER A 182 1.59 4.46 22.79
N ALA A 183 1.77 4.91 21.55
CA ALA A 183 3.02 4.82 20.80
C ALA A 183 3.85 6.12 20.82
N VAL A 184 3.34 7.19 21.45
CA VAL A 184 4.10 8.43 21.63
C VAL A 184 5.22 8.20 22.64
N SER A 185 6.45 8.45 22.21
CA SER A 185 7.66 8.34 23.04
C SER A 185 7.90 9.60 23.88
N GLU A 186 8.90 9.57 24.76
CA GLU A 186 9.21 10.66 25.69
C GLU A 186 9.53 12.00 25.00
N ASP A 187 10.01 11.96 23.76
CA ASP A 187 10.31 13.14 22.93
C ASP A 187 9.07 13.70 22.20
N GLY A 188 7.88 13.14 22.45
CA GLY A 188 6.63 13.52 21.82
C GLY A 188 6.45 12.97 20.40
N ARG A 189 7.33 12.07 19.95
CA ARG A 189 7.29 11.50 18.61
C ARG A 189 6.84 10.05 18.61
N ILE A 190 6.29 9.62 17.47
CA ILE A 190 6.03 8.21 17.17
C ILE A 190 7.18 7.68 16.32
N HIS A 191 7.83 6.63 16.82
CA HIS A 191 8.91 5.92 16.14
C HIS A 191 8.39 4.57 15.64
N THR A 192 7.78 4.56 14.45
CA THR A 192 7.38 3.31 13.81
C THR A 192 8.60 2.48 13.42
N THR A 193 8.45 1.16 13.33
CA THR A 193 9.46 0.27 12.73
C THR A 193 9.09 -0.05 11.28
N PHE A 194 10.01 0.17 10.35
CA PHE A 194 9.84 -0.18 8.94
C PHE A 194 10.39 -1.58 8.64
N ASN A 195 9.62 -2.39 7.92
CA ASN A 195 10.03 -3.74 7.54
C ASN A 195 10.19 -3.88 6.02
N GLN A 196 11.42 -4.12 5.57
CA GLN A 196 11.76 -4.35 4.16
C GLN A 196 11.45 -5.78 3.68
N THR A 197 11.23 -6.73 4.59
CA THR A 197 11.24 -8.18 4.31
C THR A 197 9.88 -8.86 4.49
N GLU A 198 8.79 -8.10 4.63
CA GLU A 198 7.44 -8.64 4.85
C GLU A 198 6.65 -8.82 3.56
N ALA A 199 6.47 -7.74 2.79
CA ALA A 199 5.64 -7.80 1.59
C ALA A 199 6.35 -8.57 0.49
N ARG A 200 5.68 -9.55 -0.11
CA ARG A 200 6.26 -10.37 -1.19
C ARG A 200 6.55 -9.60 -2.49
N THR A 201 6.01 -8.39 -2.61
CA THR A 201 6.16 -7.50 -3.75
C THR A 201 7.30 -6.49 -3.58
N GLY A 202 8.02 -6.49 -2.46
CA GLY A 202 9.10 -5.54 -2.20
C GLY A 202 8.66 -4.25 -1.53
N ARG A 203 7.37 -4.03 -1.26
CA ARG A 203 6.90 -2.87 -0.50
C ARG A 203 7.44 -2.88 0.94
N ILE A 204 7.71 -1.69 1.46
CA ILE A 204 7.98 -1.48 2.89
C ILE A 204 6.65 -1.55 3.62
N SER A 205 6.62 -2.16 4.81
CA SER A 205 5.52 -2.05 5.77
C SER A 205 5.96 -1.28 7.01
N SER A 206 4.99 -0.78 7.79
CA SER A 206 5.22 -0.08 9.06
C SER A 206 4.49 -0.83 10.18
N LEU A 207 5.18 -0.97 11.31
CA LEU A 207 4.73 -1.69 12.50
C LEU A 207 4.90 -0.80 13.74
N GLU A 208 4.06 -1.03 14.75
CA GLU A 208 4.19 -0.47 16.11
C GLU A 208 4.40 1.07 16.16
N PRO A 209 3.43 1.90 15.71
CA PRO A 209 2.14 1.55 15.11
C PRO A 209 2.23 1.52 13.58
N ASN A 210 1.23 0.92 12.92
CA ASN A 210 1.17 0.91 11.45
C ASN A 210 0.66 2.26 10.92
N LEU A 211 1.58 3.14 10.55
CA LEU A 211 1.28 4.48 10.01
C LEU A 211 0.76 4.45 8.57
N GLN A 212 0.99 3.36 7.83
CA GLN A 212 0.47 3.19 6.46
C GLN A 212 -1.06 2.98 6.42
N ASN A 213 -1.66 2.58 7.53
CA ASN A 213 -3.09 2.30 7.62
C ASN A 213 -3.94 3.46 8.16
N ILE A 214 -3.37 4.66 8.29
CA ILE A 214 -4.11 5.84 8.75
C ILE A 214 -5.21 6.19 7.72
N PRO A 215 -6.48 6.28 8.12
CA PRO A 215 -7.59 6.38 7.17
C PRO A 215 -7.59 7.70 6.40
N VAL A 216 -7.88 7.63 5.10
CA VAL A 216 -7.88 8.82 4.20
C VAL A 216 -9.23 9.10 3.54
N ARG A 217 -10.19 8.17 3.65
CA ARG A 217 -11.41 8.19 2.84
C ARG A 217 -12.54 9.01 3.45
N THR A 218 -12.62 9.05 4.77
CA THR A 218 -13.67 9.76 5.51
C THR A 218 -13.12 11.02 6.14
N ASP A 219 -13.96 12.01 6.36
CA ASP A 219 -13.53 13.28 6.93
C ASP A 219 -12.97 13.09 8.35
N GLU A 220 -13.59 12.23 9.17
CA GLU A 220 -13.03 11.88 10.49
C GLU A 220 -11.71 11.12 10.40
N GLY A 221 -11.52 10.32 9.34
CA GLY A 221 -10.25 9.64 9.08
C GLY A 221 -9.15 10.64 8.74
N LYS A 222 -9.45 11.58 7.84
CA LYS A 222 -8.52 12.63 7.41
C LYS A 222 -8.08 13.53 8.57
N LYS A 223 -8.99 13.85 9.49
CA LYS A 223 -8.68 14.63 10.70
C LYS A 223 -7.55 14.04 11.54
N LEU A 224 -7.35 12.72 11.53
CA LEU A 224 -6.22 12.12 12.25
C LEU A 224 -4.86 12.65 11.76
N ARG A 225 -4.75 13.02 10.48
CA ARG A 225 -3.53 13.62 9.91
C ARG A 225 -3.23 15.01 10.45
N GLU A 226 -4.21 15.74 10.98
CA GLU A 226 -4.01 17.07 11.59
C GLU A 226 -3.12 17.01 12.83
N PHE A 227 -3.11 15.86 13.52
CA PHE A 227 -2.32 15.68 14.75
C PHE A 227 -0.88 15.27 14.50
N PHE A 228 -0.51 14.98 13.25
CA PHE A 228 0.88 14.78 12.86
C PHE A 228 1.45 16.12 12.39
N ILE A 229 2.34 16.71 13.19
CA ILE A 229 2.72 18.11 13.08
C ILE A 229 4.22 18.28 12.84
N ALA A 230 4.62 19.41 12.28
CA ALA A 230 6.01 19.84 12.31
C ALA A 230 6.34 20.49 13.66
N ARG A 231 7.60 20.41 14.09
CA ARG A 231 8.09 21.17 15.26
C ARG A 231 8.10 22.69 14.99
N ASP A 232 8.24 23.47 16.05
CA ASP A 232 8.30 24.93 15.97
C ASP A 232 9.44 25.42 15.05
N GLY A 233 9.11 26.34 14.15
CA GLY A 233 10.05 26.85 13.13
C GLY A 233 10.24 25.94 11.91
N TYR A 234 9.56 24.79 11.87
CA TYR A 234 9.59 23.82 10.78
C TYR A 234 8.22 23.73 10.07
N THR A 235 8.23 23.02 8.94
CA THR A 235 7.06 22.62 8.16
C THR A 235 7.25 21.21 7.65
N LEU A 236 6.13 20.57 7.28
CA LEU A 236 6.14 19.33 6.52
C LEU A 236 6.09 19.65 5.03
N CYS A 237 6.83 18.88 4.24
CA CYS A 237 6.78 18.83 2.78
C CYS A 237 6.35 17.41 2.40
N ASP A 238 5.17 17.28 1.80
CA ASP A 238 4.58 16.04 1.30
C ASP A 238 4.79 15.97 -0.21
N ALA A 239 5.22 14.82 -0.72
CA ALA A 239 5.33 14.58 -2.15
C ALA A 239 4.81 13.18 -2.48
N ASP A 240 3.94 13.08 -3.49
CA ASP A 240 3.25 11.85 -3.86
C ASP A 240 3.35 11.59 -5.36
N TYR A 241 3.57 10.33 -5.76
CA TYR A 241 3.55 9.99 -7.17
C TYR A 241 2.13 9.94 -7.72
N SER A 242 1.86 10.70 -8.78
CA SER A 242 0.57 10.65 -9.45
C SER A 242 0.43 9.35 -10.26
N GLN A 243 -0.27 8.36 -9.70
CA GLN A 243 -0.64 7.08 -10.33
C GLN A 243 0.56 6.23 -10.82
N ILE A 244 1.59 6.09 -9.99
CA ILE A 244 2.84 5.39 -10.34
C ILE A 244 2.62 4.01 -10.97
N GLU A 245 1.70 3.20 -10.44
CA GLU A 245 1.47 1.84 -10.97
C GLU A 245 0.96 1.84 -12.41
N LEU A 246 0.14 2.82 -12.80
CA LEU A 246 -0.34 2.92 -14.19
C LEU A 246 0.75 3.46 -15.12
N ARG A 247 1.62 4.36 -14.64
CA ARG A 247 2.78 4.83 -15.41
C ARG A 247 3.79 3.71 -15.63
N VAL A 248 4.05 2.91 -14.60
CA VAL A 248 4.86 1.68 -14.69
C VAL A 248 4.23 0.73 -15.70
N LEU A 249 2.92 0.44 -15.60
CA LEU A 249 2.23 -0.42 -16.55
C LEU A 249 2.41 0.08 -18.00
N ALA A 250 2.17 1.36 -18.26
CA ALA A 250 2.31 1.96 -19.58
C ALA A 250 3.74 1.75 -20.15
N SER A 251 4.75 1.96 -19.32
CA SER A 251 6.17 1.81 -19.69
C SER A 251 6.55 0.35 -19.97
N ILE A 252 6.25 -0.58 -19.04
CA ILE A 252 6.65 -1.99 -19.17
C ILE A 252 5.85 -2.72 -20.25
N ALA A 253 4.61 -2.31 -20.50
CA ALA A 253 3.76 -2.87 -21.55
C ALA A 253 4.09 -2.28 -22.94
N ASP A 254 4.91 -1.23 -22.99
CA ASP A 254 5.21 -0.44 -24.19
C ASP A 254 3.92 -0.02 -24.93
N ASP A 255 2.90 0.37 -24.17
CA ASP A 255 1.61 0.71 -24.73
C ASP A 255 1.61 2.15 -25.23
N LYS A 256 1.72 2.32 -26.56
CA LYS A 256 1.83 3.63 -27.21
C LYS A 256 0.67 4.57 -26.87
N ASN A 257 -0.55 4.05 -26.74
CA ASN A 257 -1.73 4.87 -26.45
C ASN A 257 -1.72 5.32 -24.99
N MET A 258 -1.38 4.42 -24.06
CA MET A 258 -1.28 4.75 -22.64
C MET A 258 -0.11 5.71 -22.36
N ILE A 259 1.04 5.51 -23.02
CA ILE A 259 2.20 6.41 -22.94
C ILE A 259 1.82 7.80 -23.47
N ALA A 260 1.18 7.88 -24.64
CA ALA A 260 0.73 9.15 -25.21
C ALA A 260 -0.29 9.86 -24.30
N ALA A 261 -1.21 9.12 -23.70
CA ALA A 261 -2.19 9.68 -22.77
C ALA A 261 -1.50 10.35 -21.57
N PHE A 262 -0.53 9.68 -20.94
CA PHE A 262 0.23 10.30 -19.84
C PHE A 262 1.06 11.50 -20.27
N ASN A 263 1.72 11.43 -21.42
CA ASN A 263 2.57 12.51 -21.91
C ASN A 263 1.78 13.71 -22.45
N SER A 264 0.47 13.56 -22.70
CA SER A 264 -0.42 14.64 -23.13
C SER A 264 -0.88 15.57 -22.00
N GLY A 265 -0.66 15.18 -20.73
CA GLY A 265 -1.15 15.92 -19.56
C GLY A 265 -2.65 15.74 -19.25
N VAL A 266 -3.39 14.98 -20.07
CA VAL A 266 -4.78 14.62 -19.77
C VAL A 266 -4.81 13.57 -18.65
N ASP A 267 -5.76 13.73 -17.72
CA ASP A 267 -6.00 12.72 -16.68
C ASP A 267 -6.28 11.34 -17.31
N ILE A 268 -5.46 10.34 -16.93
CA ILE A 268 -5.51 9.01 -17.52
C ILE A 268 -6.88 8.33 -17.36
N HIS A 269 -7.60 8.59 -16.28
CA HIS A 269 -8.92 8.01 -16.07
C HIS A 269 -9.97 8.65 -16.99
N THR A 270 -9.88 9.95 -17.21
CA THR A 270 -10.71 10.66 -18.19
C THR A 270 -10.40 10.21 -19.62
N ALA A 271 -9.12 10.06 -19.97
CA ALA A 271 -8.71 9.53 -21.28
C ALA A 271 -9.25 8.11 -21.48
N THR A 272 -9.06 7.21 -20.50
CA THR A 272 -9.63 5.85 -20.55
C THR A 272 -11.15 5.88 -20.63
N ALA A 273 -11.84 6.78 -19.92
CA ALA A 273 -13.29 6.89 -20.03
C ALA A 273 -13.72 7.29 -21.45
N SER A 274 -13.08 8.31 -22.03
CA SER A 274 -13.36 8.77 -23.40
C SER A 274 -13.28 7.62 -24.41
N GLU A 275 -12.21 6.83 -24.34
CA GLU A 275 -11.99 5.68 -25.22
C GLU A 275 -12.96 4.52 -24.95
N VAL A 276 -13.17 4.14 -23.69
CA VAL A 276 -14.02 3.00 -23.31
C VAL A 276 -15.50 3.27 -23.59
N PHE A 277 -15.96 4.51 -23.38
CA PHE A 277 -17.34 4.93 -23.60
C PHE A 277 -17.59 5.50 -25.00
N GLY A 278 -16.54 5.78 -25.78
CA GLY A 278 -16.64 6.32 -27.14
C GLY A 278 -17.21 7.74 -27.18
N ILE A 279 -16.88 8.56 -26.18
CA ILE A 279 -17.33 9.96 -26.07
C ILE A 279 -16.13 10.91 -26.04
N PRO A 280 -16.25 12.16 -26.53
CA PRO A 280 -15.20 13.17 -26.39
C PRO A 280 -14.75 13.38 -24.93
N VAL A 281 -13.47 13.68 -24.72
CA VAL A 281 -12.86 13.86 -23.38
C VAL A 281 -13.59 14.94 -22.55
N ASP A 282 -14.04 16.01 -23.20
CA ASP A 282 -14.79 17.11 -22.61
C ASP A 282 -16.24 16.73 -22.22
N MET A 283 -16.75 15.61 -22.72
CA MET A 283 -18.06 15.06 -22.36
C MET A 283 -17.99 13.98 -21.26
N VAL A 284 -16.78 13.66 -20.76
CA VAL A 284 -16.61 12.67 -19.71
C VAL A 284 -17.15 13.21 -18.38
N LEU A 285 -18.21 12.58 -17.88
CA LEU A 285 -18.79 12.91 -16.57
C LEU A 285 -17.94 12.35 -15.41
N PRO A 286 -17.99 12.96 -14.21
CA PRO A 286 -17.25 12.47 -13.04
C PRO A 286 -17.51 10.99 -12.70
N ILE A 287 -18.75 10.51 -12.90
CA ILE A 287 -19.09 9.10 -12.70
C ILE A 287 -18.42 8.19 -13.72
N MET A 288 -18.29 8.62 -14.98
CA MET A 288 -17.61 7.87 -16.04
C MET A 288 -16.11 7.77 -15.75
N ARG A 289 -15.49 8.89 -15.33
CA ARG A 289 -14.10 8.90 -14.86
C ARG A 289 -13.89 7.96 -13.67
N SER A 290 -14.79 7.97 -12.67
CA SER A 290 -14.72 7.08 -11.51
C SER A 290 -14.81 5.60 -11.91
N ARG A 291 -15.72 5.25 -12.83
CA ARG A 291 -15.82 3.89 -13.37
C ARG A 291 -14.56 3.49 -14.15
N ALA A 292 -14.03 4.38 -14.99
CA ALA A 292 -12.78 4.14 -15.73
C ALA A 292 -11.57 4.00 -14.80
N LYS A 293 -11.54 4.72 -13.66
CA LYS A 293 -10.55 4.51 -12.61
C LYS A 293 -10.62 3.08 -12.06
N ALA A 294 -11.81 2.60 -11.71
CA ALA A 294 -12.00 1.22 -11.25
C ALA A 294 -11.61 0.19 -12.33
N VAL A 295 -11.87 0.46 -13.61
CA VAL A 295 -11.42 -0.38 -14.74
C VAL A 295 -9.89 -0.42 -14.82
N ASN A 296 -9.21 0.74 -14.84
CA ASN A 296 -7.75 0.84 -14.91
C ASN A 296 -7.08 0.00 -13.81
N PHE A 297 -7.45 0.24 -12.55
CA PHE A 297 -6.88 -0.49 -11.42
C PHE A 297 -7.31 -1.96 -11.42
N GLY A 298 -8.59 -2.24 -11.70
CA GLY A 298 -9.09 -3.59 -11.80
C GLY A 298 -8.28 -4.44 -12.79
N ILE A 299 -7.98 -3.89 -13.97
CA ILE A 299 -7.19 -4.57 -15.00
C ILE A 299 -5.75 -4.80 -14.52
N VAL A 300 -5.09 -3.81 -13.91
CA VAL A 300 -3.75 -3.97 -13.28
C VAL A 300 -3.72 -5.15 -12.28
N TYR A 301 -4.79 -5.33 -11.50
CA TYR A 301 -4.91 -6.42 -10.51
C TYR A 301 -5.53 -7.72 -11.07
N GLY A 302 -5.80 -7.76 -12.38
CA GLY A 302 -6.35 -8.94 -13.05
C GLY A 302 -7.78 -9.28 -12.64
N ILE A 303 -8.61 -8.27 -12.36
CA ILE A 303 -10.03 -8.40 -12.02
C ILE A 303 -10.80 -9.10 -13.16
N GLY A 304 -11.78 -9.91 -12.80
CA GLY A 304 -12.73 -10.47 -13.77
C GLY A 304 -13.97 -9.59 -13.92
N ALA A 305 -14.68 -9.72 -15.05
CA ALA A 305 -15.90 -8.96 -15.34
C ALA A 305 -16.99 -9.05 -14.25
N PHE A 306 -17.09 -10.20 -13.55
CA PHE A 306 -18.04 -10.34 -12.46
C PHE A 306 -17.73 -9.41 -11.27
N SER A 307 -16.47 -9.37 -10.82
CA SER A 307 -16.06 -8.51 -9.71
C SER A 307 -16.10 -7.04 -10.13
N LEU A 308 -15.60 -6.72 -11.33
CA LEU A 308 -15.67 -5.36 -11.86
C LEU A 308 -17.11 -4.85 -11.94
N GLY A 309 -18.05 -5.68 -12.41
CA GLY A 309 -19.47 -5.32 -12.49
C GLY A 309 -20.08 -4.97 -11.14
N LYS A 310 -19.66 -5.66 -10.06
CA LYS A 310 -20.07 -5.30 -8.69
C LYS A 310 -19.47 -3.97 -8.26
N ASP A 311 -18.17 -3.77 -8.49
CA ASP A 311 -17.44 -2.57 -8.04
C ASP A 311 -17.98 -1.28 -8.66
N ILE A 312 -18.45 -1.34 -9.90
CA ILE A 312 -18.93 -0.16 -10.64
C ILE A 312 -20.46 -0.11 -10.82
N GLY A 313 -21.18 -1.11 -10.29
CA GLY A 313 -22.64 -1.19 -10.32
C GLY A 313 -23.24 -1.40 -11.71
N VAL A 314 -22.66 -2.28 -12.53
CA VAL A 314 -23.16 -2.63 -13.88
C VAL A 314 -23.31 -4.14 -14.06
N SER A 315 -24.01 -4.56 -15.10
CA SER A 315 -24.16 -5.99 -15.40
C SER A 315 -22.80 -6.63 -15.75
N ARG A 316 -22.66 -7.93 -15.51
CA ARG A 316 -21.45 -8.69 -15.92
C ARG A 316 -21.13 -8.52 -17.41
N LYS A 317 -22.16 -8.41 -18.25
CA LYS A 317 -22.01 -8.23 -19.70
C LYS A 317 -21.42 -6.86 -20.04
N GLU A 318 -21.89 -5.81 -19.39
CA GLU A 318 -21.34 -4.46 -19.54
C GLU A 318 -19.91 -4.36 -19.02
N ALA A 319 -19.62 -4.96 -17.86
CA ALA A 319 -18.28 -5.00 -17.32
C ALA A 319 -17.29 -5.73 -18.24
N GLN A 320 -17.71 -6.83 -18.88
CA GLN A 320 -16.89 -7.53 -19.87
C GLN A 320 -16.63 -6.64 -21.09
N MET A 321 -17.65 -5.95 -21.59
CA MET A 321 -17.51 -5.00 -22.71
C MET A 321 -16.50 -3.89 -22.38
N TYR A 322 -16.50 -3.36 -21.14
CA TYR A 322 -15.51 -2.36 -20.73
C TYR A 322 -14.09 -2.90 -20.72
N ILE A 323 -13.89 -4.14 -20.23
CA ILE A 323 -12.57 -4.80 -20.26
C ILE A 323 -12.11 -5.00 -21.71
N ASP A 324 -12.99 -5.48 -22.58
CA ASP A 324 -12.66 -5.77 -23.98
C ASP A 324 -12.30 -4.48 -24.74
N ASN A 325 -13.09 -3.40 -24.55
CA ASN A 325 -12.81 -2.09 -25.14
C ASN A 325 -11.48 -1.50 -24.62
N TYR A 326 -11.22 -1.65 -23.32
CA TYR A 326 -9.95 -1.22 -22.73
C TYR A 326 -8.76 -1.94 -23.37
N LEU A 327 -8.79 -3.27 -23.43
CA LEU A 327 -7.68 -4.06 -23.98
C LEU A 327 -7.51 -3.88 -25.49
N LYS A 328 -8.60 -3.55 -26.21
CA LYS A 328 -8.54 -3.17 -27.62
C LYS A 328 -7.84 -1.82 -27.80
N THR A 329 -8.12 -0.86 -26.93
CA THR A 329 -7.52 0.48 -26.94
C THR A 329 -6.05 0.40 -26.54
N TYR A 330 -5.76 -0.29 -25.44
CA TYR A 330 -4.42 -0.48 -24.89
C TYR A 330 -3.89 -1.89 -25.22
N ASN A 331 -3.58 -2.09 -26.50
CA ASN A 331 -3.16 -3.40 -27.02
C ASN A 331 -1.78 -3.86 -26.50
N GLY A 332 -0.91 -2.93 -26.09
CA GLY A 332 0.36 -3.22 -25.44
C GLY A 332 0.13 -3.83 -24.08
N VAL A 333 -0.83 -3.29 -23.32
CA VAL A 333 -1.26 -3.86 -22.03
C VAL A 333 -1.81 -5.28 -22.21
N ALA A 334 -2.66 -5.51 -23.21
CA ALA A 334 -3.18 -6.85 -23.50
C ALA A 334 -2.05 -7.86 -23.78
N ARG A 335 -1.12 -7.48 -24.66
CA ARG A 335 0.05 -8.30 -25.03
C ARG A 335 0.95 -8.58 -23.82
N TYR A 336 1.18 -7.57 -22.98
CA TYR A 336 1.95 -7.70 -21.75
C TYR A 336 1.34 -8.73 -20.80
N MET A 337 0.01 -8.69 -20.61
CA MET A 337 -0.69 -9.62 -19.72
C MET A 337 -0.56 -11.08 -20.15
N ASP A 338 -0.63 -11.34 -21.46
CA ASP A 338 -0.48 -12.70 -21.99
C ASP A 338 0.98 -13.17 -21.86
N ASN A 339 1.93 -12.31 -22.25
CA ASN A 339 3.35 -12.62 -22.23
C ASN A 339 3.88 -12.87 -20.82
N VAL A 340 3.47 -12.07 -19.83
CA VAL A 340 3.95 -12.23 -18.45
C VAL A 340 3.46 -13.53 -17.82
N ILE A 341 2.24 -13.97 -18.14
CA ILE A 341 1.72 -15.26 -17.67
C ILE A 341 2.48 -16.42 -18.33
N MET A 342 2.74 -16.34 -19.63
CA MET A 342 3.54 -17.34 -20.34
C MET A 342 4.95 -17.46 -19.74
N HIS A 343 5.64 -16.33 -19.58
CA HIS A 343 6.95 -16.27 -18.96
C HIS A 343 6.94 -16.86 -17.54
N ALA A 344 5.94 -16.51 -16.73
CA ALA A 344 5.80 -17.00 -15.37
C ALA A 344 5.57 -18.52 -15.29
N LYS A 345 4.82 -19.09 -16.23
CA LYS A 345 4.58 -20.54 -16.31
C LYS A 345 5.83 -21.31 -16.73
N GLU A 346 6.63 -20.74 -17.63
CA GLU A 346 7.88 -21.34 -18.12
C GLU A 346 8.99 -21.26 -17.08
N ASN A 347 9.16 -20.11 -16.43
CA ASN A 347 10.31 -19.84 -15.56
C ASN A 347 10.00 -20.02 -14.06
N GLY A 348 8.73 -20.07 -13.68
CA GLY A 348 8.28 -20.19 -12.29
C GLY A 348 8.34 -18.89 -11.48
N PHE A 349 8.68 -17.76 -12.10
CA PHE A 349 8.74 -16.44 -11.48
C PHE A 349 8.44 -15.32 -12.47
N VAL A 350 8.21 -14.11 -11.94
CA VAL A 350 8.16 -12.85 -12.69
C VAL A 350 9.17 -11.86 -12.10
N THR A 351 9.55 -10.85 -12.88
CA THR A 351 10.63 -9.91 -12.52
C THR A 351 10.16 -8.46 -12.64
N THR A 352 10.57 -7.59 -11.71
CA THR A 352 10.39 -6.12 -11.81
C THR A 352 11.34 -5.52 -12.84
N TYR A 353 11.15 -4.24 -13.17
CA TYR A 353 12.06 -3.50 -14.06
C TYR A 353 13.52 -3.52 -13.56
N PHE A 354 13.73 -3.53 -12.24
CA PHE A 354 15.06 -3.51 -11.62
C PHE A 354 15.63 -4.90 -11.32
N GLY A 355 14.93 -5.97 -11.68
CA GLY A 355 15.42 -7.33 -11.54
C GLY A 355 14.89 -8.12 -10.34
N ARG A 356 14.05 -7.53 -9.47
CA ARG A 356 13.49 -8.25 -8.31
C ARG A 356 12.55 -9.36 -8.77
N ARG A 357 12.73 -10.58 -8.25
CA ARG A 357 11.91 -11.73 -8.60
C ARG A 357 10.78 -11.99 -7.61
N ARG A 358 9.61 -12.34 -8.13
CA ARG A 358 8.49 -12.95 -7.40
C ARG A 358 8.30 -14.38 -7.91
N TYR A 359 8.64 -15.36 -7.09
CA TYR A 359 8.38 -16.78 -7.37
C TYR A 359 6.89 -17.11 -7.20
N LEU A 360 6.38 -17.96 -8.09
CA LEU A 360 4.95 -18.24 -8.26
C LEU A 360 4.66 -19.76 -8.29
N PRO A 361 4.89 -20.49 -7.18
CA PRO A 361 4.57 -21.91 -7.10
C PRO A 361 3.07 -22.19 -7.32
N GLU A 362 2.20 -21.20 -7.14
CA GLU A 362 0.76 -21.32 -7.38
C GLU A 362 0.42 -21.70 -8.83
N LEU A 363 1.28 -21.35 -9.80
CA LEU A 363 1.06 -21.62 -11.22
C LEU A 363 1.14 -23.11 -11.59
N SER A 364 1.89 -23.91 -10.82
CA SER A 364 1.98 -25.37 -11.02
C SER A 364 0.86 -26.15 -10.33
N SER A 365 -0.01 -25.47 -9.56
CA SER A 365 -1.09 -26.12 -8.83
C SER A 365 -2.15 -26.72 -9.76
N SER A 366 -2.57 -27.95 -9.47
CA SER A 366 -3.71 -28.59 -10.14
C SER A 366 -5.04 -27.88 -9.80
N ASN A 367 -5.13 -27.22 -8.65
CA ASN A 367 -6.32 -26.48 -8.22
C ASN A 367 -6.50 -25.19 -9.04
N HIS A 368 -7.60 -25.12 -9.79
CA HIS A 368 -7.93 -23.98 -10.65
C HIS A 368 -7.97 -22.64 -9.90
N MET A 369 -8.49 -22.60 -8.66
CA MET A 369 -8.56 -21.35 -7.90
C MET A 369 -7.17 -20.85 -7.49
N VAL A 370 -6.28 -21.76 -7.09
CA VAL A 370 -4.89 -21.45 -6.73
C VAL A 370 -4.12 -20.96 -7.96
N ARG A 371 -4.25 -21.69 -9.08
CA ARG A 371 -3.60 -21.30 -10.34
C ARG A 371 -4.08 -19.95 -10.87
N SER A 372 -5.39 -19.70 -10.84
CA SER A 372 -5.97 -18.41 -11.23
C SER A 372 -5.50 -17.27 -10.31
N PHE A 373 -5.28 -17.54 -9.02
CA PHE A 373 -4.65 -16.58 -8.12
C PHE A 373 -3.20 -16.31 -8.53
N GLY A 374 -2.41 -17.34 -8.81
CA GLY A 374 -1.04 -17.20 -9.33
C GLY A 374 -0.97 -16.35 -10.60
N GLU A 375 -1.90 -16.52 -11.54
CA GLU A 375 -1.98 -15.71 -12.77
C GLU A 375 -2.32 -14.23 -12.52
N ARG A 376 -3.09 -13.91 -11.46
CA ARG A 376 -3.30 -12.51 -11.05
C ARG A 376 -2.04 -11.93 -10.42
N VAL A 377 -1.36 -12.68 -9.56
CA VAL A 377 -0.10 -12.25 -8.94
C VAL A 377 0.98 -12.05 -10.01
N ALA A 378 1.05 -12.92 -11.02
CA ALA A 378 2.01 -12.79 -12.14
C ALA A 378 1.86 -11.48 -12.90
N ARG A 379 0.62 -11.03 -13.15
CA ARG A 379 0.35 -9.75 -13.83
C ARG A 379 0.66 -8.54 -12.96
N ASN A 380 0.36 -8.63 -11.67
CA ASN A 380 0.43 -7.48 -10.78
C ASN A 380 1.82 -7.27 -10.16
N ALA A 381 2.51 -8.34 -9.79
CA ALA A 381 3.76 -8.26 -9.03
C ALA A 381 4.87 -7.45 -9.73
N PRO A 382 5.07 -7.54 -11.07
CA PRO A 382 6.06 -6.69 -11.75
C PRO A 382 5.70 -5.21 -11.67
N ILE A 383 4.41 -4.86 -11.76
CA ILE A 383 3.95 -3.46 -11.71
C ILE A 383 4.13 -2.92 -10.30
N GLN A 384 3.54 -3.60 -9.30
CA GLN A 384 3.60 -3.18 -7.90
C GLN A 384 5.03 -3.20 -7.36
N GLY A 385 5.81 -4.22 -7.72
CA GLY A 385 7.19 -4.35 -7.28
C GLY A 385 8.11 -3.33 -7.93
N THR A 386 7.89 -2.98 -9.21
CA THR A 386 8.64 -1.88 -9.83
C THR A 386 8.29 -0.55 -9.15
N ALA A 387 7.01 -0.27 -8.85
CA ALA A 387 6.65 0.93 -8.08
C ALA A 387 7.31 0.95 -6.69
N ALA A 388 7.39 -0.21 -6.02
CA ALA A 388 8.11 -0.36 -4.76
C ALA A 388 9.63 -0.11 -4.91
N ASP A 389 10.25 -0.58 -5.98
CA ASP A 389 11.66 -0.33 -6.26
C ASP A 389 11.91 1.17 -6.51
N ILE A 390 11.03 1.84 -7.27
CA ILE A 390 11.12 3.27 -7.59
C ILE A 390 11.04 4.14 -6.33
N ILE A 391 10.05 3.92 -5.46
CA ILE A 391 9.92 4.73 -4.24
C ILE A 391 11.14 4.51 -3.32
N LYS A 392 11.70 3.30 -3.27
CA LYS A 392 12.92 3.03 -2.49
C LYS A 392 14.14 3.77 -3.04
N ILE A 393 14.31 3.79 -4.36
CA ILE A 393 15.39 4.56 -5.01
C ILE A 393 15.20 6.05 -4.72
N ALA A 394 13.97 6.57 -4.84
CA ALA A 394 13.65 7.96 -4.53
C ALA A 394 13.98 8.31 -3.07
N MET A 395 13.64 7.44 -2.11
CA MET A 395 13.98 7.64 -0.69
C MET A 395 15.49 7.78 -0.48
N VAL A 396 16.29 6.93 -1.13
CA VAL A 396 17.76 6.98 -1.04
C VAL A 396 18.31 8.27 -1.65
N ASN A 397 17.81 8.67 -2.82
CA ASN A 397 18.20 9.89 -3.49
C ASN A 397 17.86 11.14 -2.66
N VAL A 398 16.60 11.26 -2.22
CA VAL A 398 16.11 12.33 -1.35
C VAL A 398 16.92 12.40 -0.06
N TYR A 399 17.14 11.26 0.61
CA TYR A 399 17.92 11.21 1.85
C TYR A 399 19.34 11.75 1.66
N ASN A 400 20.04 11.29 0.62
CA ASN A 400 21.41 11.72 0.34
C ASN A 400 21.47 13.21 0.00
N ARG A 401 20.50 13.70 -0.78
CA ARG A 401 20.41 15.11 -1.18
C ARG A 401 20.11 16.03 0.00
N LEU A 402 19.15 15.66 0.86
CA LEU A 402 18.86 16.40 2.09
C LEU A 402 20.09 16.45 3.01
N LYS A 403 20.77 15.33 3.20
CA LYS A 403 21.97 15.27 4.05
C LYS A 403 23.10 16.19 3.59
N SER A 404 23.24 16.38 2.27
CA SER A 404 24.25 17.26 1.66
C SER A 404 23.82 18.73 1.71
N ASP A 405 22.61 19.02 1.22
CA ASP A 405 22.22 20.38 0.85
C ASP A 405 21.38 21.06 1.94
N TYR A 406 20.65 20.28 2.75
CA TYR A 406 19.71 20.75 3.78
C TYR A 406 19.82 19.89 5.06
N PRO A 407 20.96 19.89 5.77
CA PRO A 407 21.25 18.96 6.87
C PRO A 407 20.27 19.05 8.06
N ASP A 408 19.55 20.16 8.19
CA ASP A 408 18.50 20.36 9.19
C ASP A 408 17.14 19.75 8.80
N SER A 409 17.00 19.27 7.57
CA SER A 409 15.79 18.62 7.04
C SER A 409 15.88 17.10 7.16
N LYS A 410 14.75 16.45 7.43
CA LYS A 410 14.68 15.01 7.67
C LYS A 410 13.54 14.37 6.88
N LEU A 411 13.84 13.30 6.15
CA LEU A 411 12.81 12.37 5.67
C LEU A 411 12.26 11.64 6.90
N ILE A 412 10.95 11.74 7.15
CA ILE A 412 10.33 11.26 8.39
C ILE A 412 9.33 10.13 8.19
N LEU A 413 8.69 10.04 7.01
CA LEU A 413 7.69 9.01 6.76
C LEU A 413 7.61 8.65 5.28
N GLN A 414 7.27 7.39 5.02
CA GLN A 414 6.90 6.87 3.71
C GLN A 414 5.56 6.14 3.83
N ILE A 415 4.59 6.51 3.00
CA ILE A 415 3.27 5.84 2.95
C ILE A 415 2.90 5.59 1.49
N HIS A 416 2.77 4.32 1.12
CA HIS A 416 2.41 3.92 -0.25
C HIS A 416 3.39 4.47 -1.30
N ASP A 417 3.06 5.56 -1.96
CA ASP A 417 3.82 6.29 -2.98
C ASP A 417 4.19 7.73 -2.55
N GLU A 418 3.91 8.06 -1.29
CA GLU A 418 4.10 9.36 -0.64
C GLU A 418 5.37 9.38 0.24
N LEU A 419 6.12 10.48 0.18
CA LEU A 419 7.25 10.82 1.06
C LEU A 419 6.96 12.11 1.83
N ILE A 420 7.30 12.12 3.13
CA ILE A 420 7.15 13.29 3.99
C ILE A 420 8.50 13.70 4.55
N VAL A 421 8.86 14.97 4.34
CA VAL A 421 10.07 15.60 4.89
C VAL A 421 9.67 16.68 5.89
N GLU A 422 10.30 16.70 7.06
CA GLU A 422 10.24 17.82 7.99
C GLU A 422 11.45 18.73 7.75
N CYS A 423 11.25 20.01 7.46
CA CYS A 423 12.31 20.97 7.15
C CYS A 423 12.08 22.34 7.80
N PRO A 424 13.13 23.18 7.98
CA PRO A 424 12.95 24.56 8.42
C PRO A 424 12.02 25.32 7.48
N GLU A 425 11.15 26.18 8.02
CA GLU A 425 10.17 26.94 7.21
C GLU A 425 10.82 27.70 6.05
N LYS A 426 12.01 28.25 6.30
CA LYS A 426 12.80 29.00 5.30
C LYS A 426 13.20 28.18 4.07
N ASP A 427 13.27 26.85 4.19
CA ASP A 427 13.79 25.95 3.16
C ASP A 427 12.65 25.22 2.40
N LYS A 428 11.39 25.44 2.77
CA LYS A 428 10.24 24.64 2.29
C LYS A 428 10.17 24.54 0.76
N ASP A 429 10.29 25.67 0.05
CA ASP A 429 10.09 25.69 -1.40
C ASP A 429 11.24 24.97 -2.10
N ALA A 430 12.43 25.00 -1.51
CA ALA A 430 13.60 24.31 -2.04
C ALA A 430 13.55 22.81 -1.76
N VAL A 431 13.04 22.41 -0.59
CA VAL A 431 12.82 21.00 -0.24
C VAL A 431 11.69 20.38 -1.06
N CYS A 432 10.59 21.09 -1.33
CA CYS A 432 9.53 20.63 -2.24
C CYS A 432 10.09 20.38 -3.66
N ARG A 433 10.88 21.31 -4.21
CA ARG A 433 11.52 21.10 -5.52
C ARG A 433 12.49 19.93 -5.51
N LEU A 434 13.28 19.77 -4.46
CA LEU A 434 14.17 18.62 -4.30
C LEU A 434 13.39 17.30 -4.29
N LEU A 435 12.27 17.24 -3.57
CA LEU A 435 11.40 16.06 -3.55
C LEU A 435 10.88 15.74 -4.96
N GLU A 436 10.35 16.73 -5.67
CA GLU A 436 9.91 16.57 -7.06
C GLU A 436 11.05 16.06 -7.95
N GLU A 437 12.19 16.73 -7.95
CA GLU A 437 13.35 16.37 -8.79
C GLU A 437 13.84 14.95 -8.52
N GLU A 438 14.10 14.59 -7.26
CA GLU A 438 14.70 13.29 -6.91
C GLU A 438 13.71 12.13 -7.07
N MET A 439 12.41 12.36 -6.84
CA MET A 439 11.37 11.36 -7.08
C MET A 439 11.12 11.17 -8.59
N GLN A 440 10.96 12.25 -9.36
CA GLN A 440 10.72 12.13 -10.81
C GLN A 440 11.87 11.41 -11.54
N ASN A 441 13.11 11.60 -11.07
CA ASN A 441 14.31 10.99 -11.65
C ASN A 441 14.69 9.63 -11.04
N ALA A 442 13.87 9.05 -10.17
CA ALA A 442 14.17 7.78 -9.52
C ALA A 442 14.19 6.57 -10.48
N ALA A 443 13.61 6.72 -11.68
CA ALA A 443 13.69 5.70 -12.73
C ALA A 443 13.60 6.30 -14.13
N ASP A 444 14.33 5.69 -15.06
CA ASP A 444 14.23 5.98 -16.49
C ASP A 444 13.13 5.11 -17.12
N LEU A 445 11.92 5.66 -17.22
CA LEU A 445 10.75 5.04 -17.83
C LEU A 445 10.31 5.81 -19.08
N LYS A 446 9.58 5.15 -19.98
CA LYS A 446 9.01 5.77 -21.19
C LYS A 446 7.93 6.83 -20.91
N VAL A 447 7.49 6.92 -19.65
CA VAL A 447 6.49 7.85 -19.16
C VAL A 447 7.11 8.62 -18.01
N THR A 448 6.99 9.95 -18.04
CA THR A 448 7.42 10.81 -16.94
C THR A 448 6.69 10.40 -15.66
N LEU A 449 7.45 10.13 -14.59
CA LEU A 449 6.89 10.00 -13.26
C LEU A 449 6.45 11.39 -12.82
N SER A 450 5.15 11.62 -12.62
CA SER A 450 4.64 12.89 -12.12
C SER A 450 4.64 12.85 -10.60
N VAL A 451 5.06 13.95 -9.98
CA VAL A 451 5.13 14.13 -8.53
C VAL A 451 4.58 15.50 -8.24
N ASP A 452 3.65 15.57 -7.29
CA ASP A 452 3.09 16.82 -6.80
C ASP A 452 3.56 17.01 -5.36
N ALA A 453 4.24 18.13 -5.07
CA ALA A 453 4.73 18.44 -3.73
C ALA A 453 4.02 19.65 -3.11
N HIS A 454 3.65 19.51 -1.84
CA HIS A 454 2.92 20.51 -1.06
C HIS A 454 3.53 20.64 0.34
N SER A 455 3.23 21.73 1.04
CA SER A 455 3.77 22.00 2.37
C SER A 455 2.70 22.46 3.34
N GLY A 456 2.79 22.04 4.60
CA GLY A 456 1.83 22.43 5.64
C GLY A 456 2.37 22.24 7.05
N LYS A 457 1.68 22.82 8.05
CA LYS A 457 2.08 22.71 9.46
C LYS A 457 1.75 21.35 10.07
N ASN A 458 0.76 20.69 9.49
CA ASN A 458 0.41 19.32 9.78
C ASN A 458 0.27 18.52 8.49
N TRP A 459 0.18 17.21 8.63
CA TRP A 459 0.16 16.31 7.48
C TRP A 459 -1.11 16.46 6.64
N LEU A 460 -2.25 16.83 7.23
CA LEU A 460 -3.46 17.10 6.46
C LEU A 460 -3.27 18.30 5.52
N GLU A 461 -2.74 19.41 6.03
CA GLU A 461 -2.44 20.62 5.24
C GLU A 461 -1.38 20.34 4.18
N ALA A 462 -0.34 19.58 4.54
CA ALA A 462 0.73 19.25 3.61
C ALA A 462 0.26 18.37 2.46
N LYS A 463 -0.80 17.58 2.63
CA LYS A 463 -1.29 16.68 1.57
C LYS A 463 -1.94 17.40 0.37
N GLY A 464 -2.33 18.66 0.54
CA GLY A 464 -3.04 19.45 -0.49
C GLY A 464 -4.55 19.39 -0.37
#